data_AF-A0A0C4DIN7-F1
#
_entry.id   AF-A0A0C4DIN7-F1
#
_cell.length_a   1.000
_cell.length_b   1.000
_cell.length_c   1.000
_cell.angle_alpha   90.00
_cell.angle_beta   90.00
_cell.angle_gamma   90.00
#
_symmetry.space_group_name_H-M   'P 1'
#
loop_
_entity.id
_entity.type
_entity.pdbx_description
1 polymer ?
#
loop_
_entity_poly.entity_id
_entity_poly.type
_entity_poly.pdbx_seq_one_letter_code
_entity_poly.pdbx_strand_id
1 'polypeptide(L)'
;MDSKEAVLEACRQIEEMDQASFNIDMMQGWKKRKERGWSQLGPLGKLHNTAIHIRANDYRYNLFRRRAGKVLGLDNDTRWNSWFLLLDAALDKEEHIKWYQDKYYDALVDDYLAPQDWQNLRETRNFLQPFWKITLLTEGYRSTLDRTLFTMDVLHKHYQQAFSKYRMNQQLLGPVLTSWHVFDKYYQLSDESPAYAAALILHPSRGKAHIQKNWPKAWHKKIFTGVKKLWEDEYKNLPTVYTTPSIVPALELDEHRA
;
A
#
# COMPACT_ATOMS: atom_id res chain seq x y z
N MET A 1 -29.61 -15.22 -2.16
CA MET A 1 -28.37 -14.74 -1.53
C MET A 1 -28.13 -13.31 -1.97
N ASP A 2 -28.31 -12.38 -1.04
CA ASP A 2 -28.11 -10.95 -1.31
C ASP A 2 -26.61 -10.67 -1.55
N SER A 3 -26.32 -9.67 -2.38
CA SER A 3 -24.97 -9.35 -2.82
C SER A 3 -23.99 -8.96 -1.73
N LYS A 4 -24.50 -8.29 -0.70
CA LYS A 4 -23.75 -7.95 0.51
C LYS A 4 -23.49 -9.18 1.35
N GLU A 5 -24.46 -10.09 1.39
CA GLU A 5 -24.38 -11.34 2.13
C GLU A 5 -23.28 -12.25 1.57
N ALA A 6 -23.13 -12.36 0.25
CA ALA A 6 -22.05 -13.16 -0.35
C ALA A 6 -20.64 -12.59 -0.11
N VAL A 7 -20.48 -11.26 -0.12
CA VAL A 7 -19.19 -10.62 0.20
C VAL A 7 -18.91 -10.72 1.70
N LEU A 8 -19.92 -10.53 2.55
CA LEU A 8 -19.79 -10.70 4.00
C LEU A 8 -19.53 -12.15 4.39
N GLU A 9 -20.11 -13.11 3.66
CA GLU A 9 -19.88 -14.53 3.85
C GLU A 9 -18.49 -14.95 3.37
N ALA A 10 -18.02 -14.41 2.24
CA ALA A 10 -16.62 -14.58 1.83
C ALA A 10 -15.66 -13.95 2.85
N CYS A 11 -15.94 -12.74 3.35
CA CYS A 11 -15.16 -12.14 4.42
C CYS A 11 -15.22 -12.99 5.69
N ARG A 12 -16.39 -13.50 6.10
CA ARG A 12 -16.56 -14.37 7.28
C ARG A 12 -15.81 -15.69 7.15
N GLN A 13 -15.94 -16.39 6.02
CA GLN A 13 -15.24 -17.65 5.77
C GLN A 13 -13.72 -17.47 5.80
N ILE A 14 -13.22 -16.30 5.40
CA ILE A 14 -11.79 -16.01 5.49
C ILE A 14 -11.39 -15.45 6.88
N GLU A 15 -12.28 -14.75 7.59
CA GLU A 15 -12.09 -14.34 9.00
C GLU A 15 -12.09 -15.54 9.97
N GLU A 16 -12.81 -16.61 9.65
CA GLU A 16 -12.83 -17.88 10.40
C GLU A 16 -11.55 -18.71 10.20
N MET A 17 -10.76 -18.43 9.16
CA MET A 17 -9.43 -19.02 9.01
C MET A 17 -8.45 -18.37 9.98
N ASP A 18 -7.71 -19.19 10.73
CA ASP A 18 -6.60 -18.70 11.56
C ASP A 18 -5.66 -17.82 10.72
N GLN A 19 -5.50 -16.57 11.14
CA GLN A 19 -4.73 -15.55 10.42
C GLN A 19 -3.28 -15.97 10.21
N ALA A 20 -2.68 -16.73 11.13
CA ALA A 20 -1.33 -17.26 10.96
C ALA A 20 -1.29 -18.34 9.88
N SER A 21 -2.21 -19.31 9.93
CA SER A 21 -2.39 -20.34 8.91
C SER A 21 -2.68 -19.77 7.52
N PHE A 22 -3.59 -18.79 7.40
CA PHE A 22 -3.89 -18.10 6.13
C PHE A 22 -2.66 -17.45 5.53
N ASN A 23 -1.88 -16.71 6.33
CA ASN A 23 -0.66 -16.06 5.85
C ASN A 23 0.40 -17.09 5.40
N ILE A 24 0.53 -18.23 6.10
CA ILE A 24 1.45 -19.30 5.73
C ILE A 24 1.01 -19.94 4.41
N ASP A 25 -0.26 -20.32 4.26
CA ASP A 25 -0.78 -20.94 3.05
C ASP A 25 -0.71 -20.00 1.84
N MET A 26 -1.07 -18.73 2.02
CA MET A 26 -0.91 -17.69 1.00
C MET A 26 0.56 -17.57 0.55
N MET A 27 1.50 -17.48 1.50
CA MET A 27 2.92 -17.37 1.19
C MET A 27 3.46 -18.64 0.51
N GLN A 28 3.01 -19.82 0.92
CA GLN A 28 3.37 -21.08 0.27
C GLN A 28 2.80 -21.18 -1.14
N GLY A 29 1.53 -20.82 -1.36
CA GLY A 29 0.89 -20.79 -2.66
C GLY A 29 1.54 -19.78 -3.61
N TRP A 30 1.95 -18.61 -3.10
CA TRP A 30 2.73 -17.64 -3.86
C TRP A 30 4.11 -18.19 -4.23
N LYS A 31 4.86 -18.77 -3.28
CA LYS A 31 6.18 -19.38 -3.54
C LYS A 31 6.09 -20.50 -4.58
N LYS A 32 5.14 -21.42 -4.45
CA LYS A 32 4.90 -22.51 -5.41
C LYS A 32 4.56 -22.00 -6.82
N ARG A 33 3.86 -20.88 -6.94
CA ARG A 33 3.60 -20.24 -8.25
C ARG A 33 4.88 -19.61 -8.82
N LYS A 34 5.64 -18.90 -7.99
CA LYS A 34 6.93 -18.31 -8.38
C LYS A 34 7.95 -19.38 -8.82
N GLU A 35 8.02 -20.52 -8.13
CA GLU A 35 8.85 -21.68 -8.49
C GLU A 35 8.50 -22.29 -9.85
N ARG A 36 7.23 -22.23 -10.24
CA ARG A 36 6.74 -22.68 -11.57
C ARG A 36 6.95 -21.66 -12.69
N GLY A 37 7.52 -20.50 -12.38
CA GLY A 37 7.83 -19.43 -13.33
C GLY A 37 6.94 -18.20 -13.15
N TRP A 38 7.51 -17.02 -13.39
CA TRP A 38 6.83 -15.74 -13.19
C TRP A 38 5.58 -15.57 -14.05
N SER A 39 5.52 -16.13 -15.27
CA SER A 39 4.33 -16.07 -16.14
C SER A 39 3.06 -16.66 -15.48
N GLN A 40 3.22 -17.56 -14.52
CA GLN A 40 2.12 -18.16 -13.74
C GLN A 40 1.51 -17.20 -12.70
N LEU A 41 2.11 -16.02 -12.50
CA LEU A 41 1.56 -14.94 -11.68
C LEU A 41 0.65 -13.99 -12.48
N GLY A 42 0.27 -14.39 -13.68
CA GLY A 42 -0.67 -13.66 -14.53
C GLY A 42 -0.04 -12.41 -15.16
N PRO A 43 -0.84 -11.37 -15.45
CA PRO A 43 -0.37 -10.17 -16.16
C PRO A 43 0.86 -9.50 -15.52
N LEU A 44 0.95 -9.49 -14.18
CA LEU A 44 2.10 -8.92 -13.46
C LEU A 44 3.40 -9.67 -13.73
N GLY A 45 3.32 -11.00 -13.75
CA GLY A 45 4.46 -11.86 -14.02
C GLY A 45 4.99 -11.73 -15.45
N LYS A 46 4.07 -11.68 -16.42
CA LYS A 46 4.40 -11.41 -17.83
C LYS A 46 5.10 -10.05 -18.01
N LEU A 47 4.59 -9.02 -17.32
CA LEU A 47 5.21 -7.69 -17.33
C LEU A 47 6.61 -7.71 -16.71
N HIS A 48 6.78 -8.41 -15.58
CA HIS A 48 8.08 -8.61 -14.94
C HIS A 48 9.09 -9.28 -15.89
N ASN A 49 8.70 -10.38 -16.53
CA ASN A 49 9.55 -11.08 -17.49
C ASN A 49 9.92 -10.21 -18.69
N THR A 50 8.97 -9.41 -19.20
CA THR A 50 9.25 -8.44 -20.27
C THR A 50 10.28 -7.40 -19.82
N ALA A 51 10.15 -6.86 -18.61
CA ALA A 51 11.11 -5.90 -18.05
C ALA A 51 12.50 -6.52 -17.85
N ILE A 52 12.58 -7.77 -17.39
CA ILE A 52 13.83 -8.53 -17.32
C ILE A 52 14.42 -8.71 -18.72
N HIS A 53 13.63 -9.14 -19.70
CA HIS A 53 14.11 -9.39 -21.06
C HIS A 53 14.72 -8.14 -21.71
N ILE A 54 14.12 -6.96 -21.47
CA ILE A 54 14.67 -5.66 -21.91
C ILE A 54 16.03 -5.39 -21.27
N ARG A 55 16.18 -5.69 -19.98
CA ARG A 55 17.35 -5.30 -19.19
C ARG A 55 18.49 -6.33 -19.20
N ALA A 56 18.21 -7.56 -19.59
CA ALA A 56 19.19 -8.66 -19.62
C ALA A 56 20.30 -8.47 -20.68
N ASN A 57 20.18 -7.48 -21.56
CA ASN A 57 21.12 -7.27 -22.66
C ASN A 57 21.26 -5.77 -22.96
N ASP A 58 22.49 -5.26 -23.03
CA ASP A 58 22.77 -3.83 -23.26
C ASP A 58 22.19 -3.30 -24.56
N TYR A 59 22.20 -4.10 -25.63
CA TYR A 59 21.59 -3.72 -26.89
C TYR A 59 20.07 -3.56 -26.73
N ARG A 60 19.39 -4.51 -26.09
CA ARG A 60 17.94 -4.42 -25.84
C ARG A 60 17.58 -3.27 -24.91
N TYR A 61 18.37 -3.07 -23.86
CA TYR A 61 18.22 -1.96 -22.91
C TYR A 61 18.30 -0.62 -23.63
N ASN A 62 19.36 -0.40 -24.42
CA ASN A 62 19.57 0.84 -25.15
C ASN A 62 18.59 1.02 -26.30
N LEU A 63 18.16 -0.07 -26.94
CA LEU A 63 17.12 -0.06 -27.96
C LEU A 63 15.78 0.44 -27.39
N PHE A 64 15.33 -0.14 -26.27
CA PHE A 64 14.11 0.28 -25.60
C PHE A 64 14.23 1.71 -25.08
N ARG A 65 15.36 2.05 -24.43
CA ARG A 65 15.61 3.40 -23.90
C ARG A 65 15.54 4.47 -24.98
N ARG A 66 16.12 4.23 -26.16
CA ARG A 66 16.09 5.18 -27.28
C ARG A 66 14.68 5.45 -27.78
N ARG A 67 13.81 4.44 -27.79
CA ARG A 67 12.42 4.59 -28.23
C ARG A 67 11.52 5.20 -27.16
N ALA A 68 11.63 4.72 -25.92
CA ALA A 68 10.72 5.07 -24.82
C ALA A 68 11.22 6.20 -23.91
N GLY A 69 12.41 6.76 -24.18
CA GLY A 69 13.11 7.77 -23.38
C GLY A 69 13.69 7.26 -22.05
N LYS A 70 12.98 6.35 -21.37
CA LYS A 70 13.38 5.74 -20.10
C LYS A 70 12.99 4.26 -20.05
N VAL A 71 13.89 3.43 -19.55
CA VAL A 71 13.65 1.99 -19.36
C VAL A 71 12.74 1.75 -18.16
N LEU A 72 11.99 0.65 -18.20
CA LEU A 72 11.21 0.18 -17.06
C LEU A 72 12.11 -0.08 -15.83
N GLY A 73 11.54 0.18 -14.66
CA GLY A 73 12.11 -0.27 -13.40
C GLY A 73 12.09 -1.80 -13.31
N LEU A 74 12.62 -2.33 -12.22
CA LEU A 74 12.36 -3.71 -11.80
C LEU A 74 11.67 -3.67 -10.45
N ASP A 75 10.74 -4.57 -10.25
CA ASP A 75 10.26 -4.90 -8.92
C ASP A 75 11.38 -5.55 -8.09
N ASN A 76 11.32 -5.35 -6.78
CA ASN A 76 12.30 -5.84 -5.84
C ASN A 76 11.60 -6.12 -4.52
N ASP A 77 11.83 -7.31 -3.96
CA ASP A 77 11.26 -7.77 -2.70
C ASP A 77 11.59 -6.84 -1.51
N THR A 78 12.71 -6.09 -1.57
CA THR A 78 13.16 -5.18 -0.51
C THR A 78 12.76 -3.72 -0.70
N ARG A 79 12.48 -3.28 -1.93
CA ARG A 79 12.16 -1.88 -2.22
C ARG A 79 10.64 -1.70 -2.25
N TRP A 80 10.10 -1.19 -1.14
CA TRP A 80 8.67 -0.92 -1.02
C TRP A 80 8.18 -0.05 -2.19
N ASN A 81 6.98 -0.36 -2.70
CA ASN A 81 6.34 0.24 -3.90
C ASN A 81 6.97 -0.06 -5.27
N SER A 82 8.00 -0.91 -5.38
CA SER A 82 8.64 -1.20 -6.67
C SER A 82 7.66 -1.74 -7.72
N TRP A 83 6.71 -2.58 -7.31
CA TRP A 83 5.66 -3.11 -8.18
C TRP A 83 4.74 -2.02 -8.72
N PHE A 84 4.30 -1.10 -7.85
CA PHE A 84 3.48 0.03 -8.28
C PHE A 84 4.25 0.91 -9.28
N LEU A 85 5.51 1.23 -8.99
CA LEU A 85 6.34 2.05 -9.88
C LEU A 85 6.62 1.38 -11.23
N LEU A 86 6.83 0.07 -11.25
CA LEU A 86 6.94 -0.71 -12.49
C LEU A 86 5.65 -0.62 -13.30
N LEU A 87 4.50 -0.87 -12.66
CA LEU A 87 3.19 -0.80 -13.30
C LEU A 87 2.88 0.59 -13.87
N ASP A 88 3.08 1.63 -13.06
CA ASP A 88 2.84 3.01 -13.45
C ASP A 88 3.69 3.39 -14.68
N ALA A 89 4.99 3.09 -14.62
CA ALA A 89 5.90 3.36 -15.74
C ALA A 89 5.61 2.51 -16.98
N ALA A 90 5.08 1.29 -16.81
CA ALA A 90 4.72 0.40 -17.90
C ALA A 90 3.46 0.86 -18.64
N LEU A 91 2.43 1.30 -17.90
CA LEU A 91 1.20 1.83 -18.49
C LEU A 91 1.48 3.14 -19.26
N ASP A 92 2.36 3.99 -18.75
CA ASP A 92 2.83 5.18 -19.47
C ASP A 92 3.58 4.85 -20.78
N LYS A 93 4.10 3.62 -20.90
CA LYS A 93 4.94 3.16 -22.03
C LYS A 93 4.29 2.00 -22.77
N GLU A 94 2.97 1.84 -22.65
CA GLU A 94 2.24 0.70 -23.18
C GLU A 94 2.53 0.47 -24.68
N GLU A 95 2.49 1.53 -25.50
CA GLU A 95 2.80 1.44 -26.93
C GLU A 95 4.23 0.92 -27.20
N HIS A 96 5.20 1.39 -26.42
CA HIS A 96 6.60 0.98 -26.57
C HIS A 96 6.83 -0.45 -26.10
N ILE A 97 6.10 -0.90 -25.08
CA ILE A 97 6.15 -2.29 -24.61
C ILE A 97 5.53 -3.21 -25.65
N LYS A 98 4.35 -2.87 -26.21
CA LYS A 98 3.73 -3.65 -27.29
C LYS A 98 4.66 -3.80 -28.48
N TRP A 99 5.23 -2.68 -28.96
CA TRP A 99 6.24 -2.71 -30.03
C TRP A 99 7.43 -3.61 -29.69
N TYR A 100 7.90 -3.58 -28.44
CA TYR A 100 9.02 -4.41 -28.02
C TYR A 100 8.64 -5.90 -27.99
N GLN A 101 7.45 -6.23 -27.50
CA GLN A 101 6.92 -7.60 -27.49
C GLN A 101 6.71 -8.12 -28.92
N ASP A 102 6.23 -7.30 -29.84
CA ASP A 102 6.10 -7.66 -31.26
C ASP A 102 7.48 -7.92 -31.90
N LYS A 103 8.46 -7.06 -31.60
CA LYS A 103 9.83 -7.20 -32.13
C LYS A 103 10.56 -8.45 -31.63
N TYR A 104 10.28 -8.88 -30.40
CA TYR A 104 10.91 -10.03 -29.76
C TYR A 104 9.89 -11.14 -29.47
N TYR A 105 8.89 -11.29 -30.35
CA TYR A 105 7.76 -12.19 -30.14
C TYR A 105 8.20 -13.62 -29.85
N ASP A 106 9.13 -14.17 -30.64
CA ASP A 106 9.62 -15.54 -30.47
C ASP A 106 10.22 -15.80 -29.07
N ALA A 107 10.80 -14.77 -28.45
CA ALA A 107 11.38 -14.87 -27.10
C ALA A 107 10.39 -14.54 -25.98
N LEU A 108 9.25 -13.92 -26.30
CA LEU A 108 8.28 -13.39 -25.33
C LEU A 108 6.86 -13.94 -25.55
N VAL A 109 6.68 -14.98 -26.37
CA VAL A 109 5.35 -15.52 -26.72
C VAL A 109 4.54 -15.91 -25.48
N ASP A 110 5.18 -16.55 -24.50
CA ASP A 110 4.54 -16.96 -23.25
C ASP A 110 4.22 -15.76 -22.32
N ASP A 111 4.94 -14.66 -22.51
CA ASP A 111 4.84 -13.42 -21.73
C ASP A 111 4.10 -12.29 -22.49
N TYR A 112 3.51 -12.60 -23.65
CA TYR A 112 2.81 -11.61 -24.46
C TYR A 112 1.58 -11.09 -23.70
N LEU A 113 1.47 -9.76 -23.61
CA LEU A 113 0.40 -9.09 -22.86
C LEU A 113 -0.79 -8.85 -23.78
N ALA A 114 -1.82 -9.69 -23.62
CA ALA A 114 -3.08 -9.55 -24.35
C ALA A 114 -3.83 -8.27 -23.93
N PRO A 115 -4.80 -7.77 -24.72
CA PRO A 115 -5.59 -6.60 -24.35
C PRO A 115 -6.25 -6.69 -22.97
N GLN A 116 -6.71 -7.90 -22.58
CA GLN A 116 -7.27 -8.14 -21.25
C GLN A 116 -6.21 -8.07 -20.14
N ASP A 117 -4.98 -8.52 -20.42
CA ASP A 117 -3.86 -8.41 -19.47
C ASP A 117 -3.56 -6.94 -19.19
N TRP A 118 -3.53 -6.08 -20.22
CA TRP A 118 -3.38 -4.63 -20.06
C TRP A 118 -4.50 -4.01 -19.23
N GLN A 119 -5.74 -4.44 -19.43
CA GLN A 119 -6.85 -3.94 -18.59
C GLN A 119 -6.67 -4.36 -17.12
N ASN A 120 -6.30 -5.62 -16.87
CA ASN A 120 -6.05 -6.10 -15.52
C ASN A 120 -4.88 -5.35 -14.84
N LEU A 121 -3.82 -5.01 -15.59
CA LEU A 121 -2.71 -4.20 -15.11
C LEU A 121 -3.16 -2.78 -14.73
N ARG A 122 -4.03 -2.15 -15.52
CA ARG A 122 -4.61 -0.83 -15.18
C ARG A 122 -5.45 -0.88 -13.91
N GLU A 123 -6.33 -1.87 -13.78
CA GLU A 123 -7.14 -2.03 -12.57
C GLU A 123 -6.29 -2.29 -11.33
N THR A 124 -5.25 -3.11 -11.46
CA THR A 124 -4.28 -3.38 -10.39
C THR A 124 -3.53 -2.10 -10.00
N ARG A 125 -3.01 -1.34 -10.97
CA ARG A 125 -2.36 -0.05 -10.71
C ARG A 125 -3.30 0.94 -10.02
N ASN A 126 -4.56 1.02 -10.46
CA ASN A 126 -5.56 1.91 -9.86
C ASN A 126 -5.87 1.51 -8.42
N PHE A 127 -5.97 0.21 -8.13
CA PHE A 127 -6.15 -0.28 -6.77
C PHE A 127 -4.93 0.01 -5.88
N LEU A 128 -3.71 -0.11 -6.39
CA LEU A 128 -2.48 0.13 -5.64
C LEU A 128 -2.15 1.63 -5.44
N GLN A 129 -2.71 2.53 -6.26
CA GLN A 129 -2.38 3.95 -6.21
C GLN A 129 -2.58 4.60 -4.83
N PRO A 130 -3.69 4.37 -4.09
CA PRO A 130 -3.85 4.93 -2.76
C PRO A 130 -2.81 4.41 -1.76
N PHE A 131 -2.39 3.15 -1.85
CA PHE A 131 -1.33 2.60 -1.01
C PHE A 131 -0.01 3.30 -1.24
N TRP A 132 0.36 3.51 -2.50
CA TRP A 132 1.57 4.24 -2.85
C TRP A 132 1.55 5.68 -2.30
N LYS A 133 0.44 6.40 -2.52
CA LYS A 133 0.28 7.78 -1.99
C LYS A 133 0.37 7.81 -0.47
N ILE A 134 -0.30 6.89 0.22
CA ILE A 134 -0.29 6.83 1.68
C ILE A 134 1.10 6.48 2.20
N THR A 135 1.79 5.54 1.58
CA THR A 135 3.17 5.19 1.95
C THR A 135 4.07 6.42 1.89
N LEU A 136 4.00 7.19 0.80
CA LEU A 136 4.75 8.44 0.67
C LEU A 136 4.36 9.50 1.73
N LEU A 137 3.10 9.54 2.15
CA LEU A 137 2.63 10.47 3.18
C LEU A 137 3.04 10.07 4.60
N THR A 138 3.29 8.78 4.81
CA THR A 138 3.61 8.19 6.11
C THR A 138 5.07 7.78 6.25
N GLU A 139 5.89 7.95 5.22
CA GLU A 139 7.33 7.71 5.27
C GLU A 139 8.14 8.99 5.61
N GLY A 140 9.39 8.79 6.02
CA GLY A 140 10.32 9.88 6.30
C GLY A 140 10.15 10.53 7.68
N TYR A 141 11.10 11.41 8.01
CA TYR A 141 11.25 11.97 9.37
C TYR A 141 10.14 12.94 9.78
N ARG A 142 9.34 13.43 8.83
CA ARG A 142 8.20 14.34 9.09
C ARG A 142 6.88 13.59 9.28
N SER A 143 6.88 12.27 9.11
CA SER A 143 5.71 11.46 9.36
C SER A 143 5.47 11.35 10.86
N THR A 144 4.26 11.68 11.27
CA THR A 144 3.82 11.69 12.67
C THR A 144 2.76 10.62 12.90
N LEU A 145 2.72 10.08 14.12
CA LEU A 145 1.88 8.95 14.50
C LEU A 145 0.38 9.18 14.25
N ASP A 146 -0.07 10.44 14.28
CA ASP A 146 -1.47 10.80 14.04
C ASP A 146 -1.97 10.38 12.64
N ARG A 147 -1.05 10.27 11.67
CA ARG A 147 -1.39 9.93 10.28
C ARG A 147 -1.73 8.46 10.11
N THR A 148 -1.24 7.58 10.98
CA THR A 148 -1.34 6.12 10.80
C THR A 148 -2.80 5.67 10.75
N LEU A 149 -3.56 5.82 11.83
CA LEU A 149 -4.97 5.40 11.86
C LEU A 149 -5.82 6.15 10.84
N PHE A 150 -5.56 7.44 10.64
CA PHE A 150 -6.29 8.24 9.67
C PHE A 150 -6.11 7.72 8.23
N THR A 151 -4.88 7.40 7.83
CA THR A 151 -4.61 6.87 6.49
C THR A 151 -5.07 5.42 6.35
N MET A 152 -4.98 4.63 7.42
CA MET A 152 -5.59 3.30 7.47
C MET A 152 -7.11 3.35 7.28
N ASP A 153 -7.84 4.30 7.89
CA ASP A 153 -9.27 4.50 7.64
C ASP A 153 -9.59 4.81 6.18
N VAL A 154 -8.70 5.57 5.50
CA VAL A 154 -8.83 5.85 4.07
C VAL A 154 -8.65 4.58 3.25
N LEU A 155 -7.66 3.75 3.57
CA LEU A 155 -7.45 2.45 2.91
C LEU A 155 -8.61 1.49 3.18
N HIS A 156 -9.15 1.46 4.38
CA HIS A 156 -10.32 0.66 4.73
C HIS A 156 -11.51 1.00 3.82
N LYS A 157 -11.80 2.30 3.64
CA LYS A 157 -12.85 2.75 2.70
C LYS A 157 -12.53 2.37 1.25
N HIS A 158 -11.28 2.48 0.83
CA HIS A 158 -10.82 2.07 -0.51
C HIS A 158 -11.05 0.56 -0.75
N TYR A 159 -10.80 -0.29 0.24
CA TYR A 159 -11.12 -1.71 0.18
C TYR A 159 -12.61 -1.98 0.02
N GLN A 160 -13.46 -1.32 0.81
CA GLN A 160 -14.93 -1.47 0.69
C GLN A 160 -15.44 -1.11 -0.71
N GLN A 161 -14.88 -0.05 -1.29
CA GLN A 161 -15.16 0.35 -2.68
C GLN A 161 -14.65 -0.69 -3.68
N ALA A 162 -13.46 -1.25 -3.46
CA ALA A 162 -12.87 -2.28 -4.31
C ALA A 162 -13.67 -3.59 -4.28
N PHE A 163 -14.15 -4.04 -3.11
CA PHE A 163 -15.01 -5.22 -3.00
C PHE A 163 -16.30 -5.05 -3.82
N SER A 164 -16.91 -3.87 -3.75
CA SER A 164 -18.11 -3.55 -4.52
C SER A 164 -17.82 -3.52 -6.01
N LYS A 165 -16.71 -2.89 -6.41
CA LYS A 165 -16.31 -2.71 -7.82
C LYS A 165 -15.94 -4.04 -8.50
N TYR A 166 -15.13 -4.87 -7.84
CA TYR A 166 -14.59 -6.10 -8.43
C TYR A 166 -15.43 -7.34 -8.15
N ARG A 167 -16.64 -7.18 -7.60
CA ARG A 167 -17.50 -8.28 -7.18
C ARG A 167 -17.71 -9.38 -8.24
N MET A 168 -17.82 -9.01 -9.51
CA MET A 168 -17.98 -9.97 -10.62
C MET A 168 -16.68 -10.33 -11.33
N ASN A 169 -15.56 -9.69 -10.97
CA ASN A 169 -14.24 -9.95 -11.53
C ASN A 169 -13.39 -10.77 -10.53
N GLN A 170 -13.54 -12.09 -10.59
CA GLN A 170 -12.83 -13.01 -9.70
C GLN A 170 -11.29 -12.90 -9.80
N GLN A 171 -10.76 -12.53 -10.98
CA GLN A 171 -9.32 -12.36 -11.18
C GLN A 171 -8.73 -11.22 -10.34
N LEU A 172 -9.52 -10.16 -10.08
CA LEU A 172 -9.11 -9.03 -9.25
C LEU A 172 -9.62 -9.13 -7.82
N LEU A 173 -10.82 -9.70 -7.61
CA LEU A 173 -11.43 -9.81 -6.29
C LEU A 173 -10.62 -10.70 -5.36
N GLY A 174 -10.14 -11.86 -5.85
CA GLY A 174 -9.34 -12.79 -5.05
C GLY A 174 -8.11 -12.12 -4.41
N PRO A 175 -7.20 -11.52 -5.21
CA PRO A 175 -6.06 -10.79 -4.68
C PRO A 175 -6.42 -9.64 -3.75
N VAL A 176 -7.52 -8.91 -4.02
CA VAL A 176 -7.99 -7.81 -3.16
C VAL A 176 -8.43 -8.35 -1.80
N LEU A 177 -9.24 -9.42 -1.75
CA LEU A 177 -9.62 -10.09 -0.51
C LEU A 177 -8.39 -10.62 0.24
N THR A 178 -7.46 -11.27 -0.47
CA THR A 178 -6.21 -11.74 0.13
C THR A 178 -5.41 -10.58 0.77
N SER A 179 -5.29 -9.45 0.07
CA SER A 179 -4.58 -8.28 0.60
C SER A 179 -5.31 -7.63 1.78
N TRP A 180 -6.64 -7.72 1.82
CA TRP A 180 -7.45 -7.23 2.93
C TRP A 180 -7.09 -7.92 4.24
N HIS A 181 -6.88 -9.24 4.25
CA HIS A 181 -6.49 -9.95 5.48
C HIS A 181 -5.16 -9.44 6.03
N VAL A 182 -4.19 -9.16 5.16
CA VAL A 182 -2.91 -8.59 5.59
C VAL A 182 -3.14 -7.19 6.16
N PHE A 183 -3.92 -6.36 5.48
CA PHE A 183 -4.26 -5.01 5.96
C PHE A 183 -4.97 -5.05 7.31
N ASP A 184 -6.02 -5.86 7.45
CA ASP A 184 -6.85 -5.96 8.65
C ASP A 184 -6.04 -6.44 9.85
N LYS A 185 -5.13 -7.41 9.66
CA LYS A 185 -4.18 -7.82 10.70
C LYS A 185 -3.39 -6.63 11.25
N TYR A 186 -2.77 -5.82 10.39
CA TYR A 186 -1.98 -4.68 10.86
C TYR A 186 -2.86 -3.54 11.40
N TYR A 187 -4.08 -3.41 10.89
CA TYR A 187 -5.07 -2.50 11.46
C TYR A 187 -5.42 -2.90 12.90
N GLN A 188 -5.68 -4.19 13.15
CA GLN A 188 -5.96 -4.72 14.48
C GLN A 188 -4.76 -4.60 15.44
N LEU A 189 -3.53 -4.80 14.97
CA LEU A 189 -2.32 -4.61 15.81
C LEU A 189 -2.17 -3.16 16.29
N SER A 190 -2.78 -2.18 15.62
CA SER A 190 -2.77 -0.79 16.11
C SER A 190 -3.55 -0.61 17.43
N ASP A 191 -4.47 -1.52 17.76
CA ASP A 191 -5.19 -1.54 19.03
C ASP A 191 -4.32 -1.97 20.22
N GLU A 192 -3.15 -2.58 19.98
CA GLU A 192 -2.23 -3.02 21.05
C GLU A 192 -1.65 -1.84 21.83
N SER A 193 -1.60 -0.65 21.22
CA SER A 193 -1.12 0.57 21.86
C SER A 193 -2.13 1.72 21.76
N PRO A 194 -2.59 2.28 22.90
CA PRO A 194 -3.47 3.45 22.90
C PRO A 194 -2.80 4.70 22.29
N ALA A 195 -1.48 4.69 22.07
CA ALA A 195 -0.73 5.81 21.50
C ALA A 195 -1.23 6.19 20.10
N TYR A 196 -1.59 5.21 19.26
CA TYR A 196 -2.14 5.48 17.93
C TYR A 196 -3.46 6.28 18.02
N ALA A 197 -4.39 5.82 18.85
CA ALA A 197 -5.68 6.49 19.06
C ALA A 197 -5.50 7.86 19.74
N ALA A 198 -4.56 7.98 20.68
CA ALA A 198 -4.22 9.24 21.32
C ALA A 198 -3.71 10.26 20.29
N ALA A 199 -2.77 9.88 19.43
CA ALA A 199 -2.25 10.74 18.37
C ALA A 199 -3.34 11.20 17.40
N LEU A 200 -4.26 10.31 17.03
CA LEU A 200 -5.42 10.66 16.19
C LEU A 200 -6.34 11.69 16.86
N ILE A 201 -6.63 11.52 18.15
CA ILE A 201 -7.49 12.43 18.93
C ILE A 201 -6.81 13.79 19.18
N LEU A 202 -5.50 13.81 19.40
CA LEU A 202 -4.76 15.05 19.66
C LEU A 202 -4.59 15.91 18.40
N HIS A 203 -4.83 15.36 17.21
CA HIS A 203 -4.79 16.14 15.98
C HIS A 203 -5.93 17.19 15.94
N PRO A 204 -5.63 18.51 15.86
CA PRO A 204 -6.62 19.58 16.05
C PRO A 204 -7.84 19.52 15.12
N SER A 205 -7.64 19.09 13.86
CA SER A 205 -8.73 19.02 12.88
C SER A 205 -9.59 17.75 12.97
N ARG A 206 -9.22 16.76 13.79
CA ARG A 206 -9.88 15.44 13.85
C ARG A 206 -10.59 15.24 15.18
N GLY A 207 -9.85 15.32 16.29
CA GLY A 207 -10.39 15.13 17.62
C GLY A 207 -11.09 13.79 17.84
N LYS A 208 -11.91 13.72 18.88
CA LYS A 208 -12.81 12.57 19.15
C LYS A 208 -13.88 12.40 18.07
N ALA A 209 -14.25 13.50 17.38
CA ALA A 209 -15.29 13.52 16.37
C ALA A 209 -14.99 12.57 15.19
N HIS A 210 -13.72 12.43 14.82
CA HIS A 210 -13.32 11.50 13.76
C HIS A 210 -13.69 10.05 14.09
N ILE A 211 -13.34 9.58 15.29
CA ILE A 211 -13.68 8.23 15.77
C ILE A 211 -15.20 8.06 15.86
N GLN A 212 -15.89 9.04 16.44
CA GLN A 212 -17.35 8.98 16.63
C GLN A 212 -18.11 8.90 15.31
N LYS A 213 -17.61 9.54 14.26
CA LYS A 213 -18.23 9.57 12.93
C LYS A 213 -17.89 8.34 12.09
N ASN A 214 -16.65 7.86 12.13
CA ASN A 214 -16.18 6.86 11.18
C ASN A 214 -16.16 5.43 11.75
N TRP A 215 -16.14 5.26 13.07
CA TRP A 215 -15.93 3.94 13.70
C TRP A 215 -17.18 3.42 14.40
N PRO A 216 -17.36 2.09 14.53
CA PRO A 216 -18.47 1.48 15.24
C PRO A 216 -18.58 1.94 16.70
N LYS A 217 -19.80 2.23 17.16
CA LYS A 217 -20.07 2.65 18.54
C LYS A 217 -19.56 1.67 19.60
N ALA A 218 -19.55 0.38 19.28
CA ALA A 218 -19.04 -0.67 20.16
C ALA A 218 -17.56 -0.49 20.52
N TRP A 219 -16.76 0.13 19.64
CA TRP A 219 -15.32 0.31 19.86
C TRP A 219 -14.99 1.54 20.73
N HIS A 220 -15.87 2.55 20.72
CA HIS A 220 -15.60 3.86 21.31
C HIS A 220 -15.19 3.80 22.78
N LYS A 221 -15.89 2.99 23.59
CA LYS A 221 -15.63 2.88 25.03
C LYS A 221 -14.21 2.36 25.31
N LYS A 222 -13.79 1.28 24.63
CA LYS A 222 -12.45 0.68 24.76
C LYS A 222 -11.38 1.72 24.44
N ILE A 223 -11.51 2.38 23.30
CA ILE A 223 -10.52 3.35 22.79
C ILE A 223 -10.39 4.56 23.72
N PHE A 224 -11.50 5.22 24.07
CA PHE A 224 -11.43 6.41 24.92
C PHE A 224 -10.94 6.09 26.33
N THR A 225 -11.27 4.92 26.86
CA THR A 225 -10.74 4.46 28.15
C THR A 225 -9.24 4.22 28.06
N GLY A 226 -8.76 3.55 27.01
CA GLY A 226 -7.34 3.30 26.79
C GLY A 226 -6.52 4.58 26.65
N VAL A 227 -7.01 5.55 25.87
CA VAL A 227 -6.36 6.86 25.71
C VAL A 227 -6.35 7.64 27.03
N LYS A 228 -7.45 7.61 27.78
CA LYS A 228 -7.52 8.28 29.08
C LYS A 228 -6.52 7.67 30.06
N LYS A 229 -6.46 6.33 30.12
CA LYS A 229 -5.51 5.61 30.97
C LYS A 229 -4.06 5.95 30.61
N LEU A 230 -3.72 5.95 29.31
CA LEU A 230 -2.39 6.37 28.84
C LEU A 230 -2.02 7.77 29.35
N TRP A 231 -2.95 8.73 29.27
CA TRP A 231 -2.72 10.08 29.79
C TRP A 231 -2.57 10.10 31.31
N GLU A 232 -3.41 9.38 32.05
CA GLU A 232 -3.36 9.29 33.52
C GLU A 232 -2.04 8.68 34.01
N ASP A 233 -1.57 7.63 33.35
CA ASP A 233 -0.39 6.86 33.75
C ASP A 233 0.92 7.58 33.39
N GLU A 234 1.02 8.17 32.19
CA GLU A 234 2.31 8.66 31.65
C GLU A 234 2.45 10.19 31.63
N TYR A 235 1.36 10.95 31.54
CA TYR A 235 1.42 12.40 31.20
C TYR A 235 0.82 13.33 32.27
N LYS A 236 -0.16 12.86 33.05
CA LYS A 236 -0.93 13.70 33.98
C LYS A 236 -0.08 14.43 35.02
N ASN A 237 0.98 13.79 35.51
CA ASN A 237 1.83 14.31 36.58
C ASN A 237 3.15 14.88 36.07
N LEU A 238 3.33 15.02 34.75
CA LEU A 238 4.55 15.60 34.21
C LEU A 238 4.63 17.10 34.56
N PRO A 239 5.80 17.60 35.01
CA PRO A 239 5.98 19.01 35.28
C PRO A 239 5.75 19.81 33.99
N THR A 240 4.90 20.83 34.07
CA THR A 240 4.62 21.70 32.94
C THR A 240 5.87 22.57 32.70
N VAL A 241 6.64 22.24 31.67
CA VAL A 241 7.80 23.07 31.29
C VAL A 241 7.25 24.34 30.64
N TYR A 242 7.16 25.42 31.42
CA TYR A 242 6.95 26.76 30.87
C TYR A 242 8.25 27.20 30.22
N THR A 243 8.43 26.92 28.93
CA THR A 243 9.45 27.62 28.14
C THR A 243 8.88 29.00 27.85
N THR A 244 9.27 30.00 28.64
CA THR A 244 9.08 31.40 28.26
C THR A 244 9.89 31.61 26.98
N PRO A 245 9.28 32.02 25.85
CA PRO A 245 10.05 32.32 24.66
C PRO A 245 10.90 33.56 24.96
N SER A 246 12.19 33.35 25.19
CA SER A 246 13.16 34.44 25.30
C SER A 246 13.34 35.03 23.91
N ILE A 247 12.64 36.13 23.64
CA ILE A 247 12.89 36.98 22.47
C ILE A 247 14.15 37.79 22.79
N VAL A 248 15.32 37.14 22.77
CA VAL A 248 16.59 37.84 22.69
C VAL A 248 17.13 37.55 21.30
N PRO A 249 17.17 38.54 20.39
CA PRO A 249 17.83 38.38 19.11
C PRO A 249 19.30 38.02 19.37
N ALA A 250 19.73 36.85 18.91
CA ALA A 250 21.14 36.53 18.87
C ALA A 250 21.80 37.51 17.89
N LEU A 251 22.65 38.39 18.41
CA LEU A 251 23.61 39.12 17.59
C LEU A 251 24.60 38.09 17.04
N GLU A 252 24.36 37.61 15.83
CA GLU A 252 25.37 36.89 15.06
C GLU A 252 26.49 37.89 14.72
N LEU A 253 27.61 37.75 15.42
CA LEU A 253 28.87 38.37 15.03
C LEU A 253 29.41 37.60 13.83
N ASP A 254 29.35 38.25 12.66
CA ASP A 254 29.85 37.79 11.38
C ASP A 254 31.38 37.53 11.45
N GLU A 255 31.79 36.27 11.63
CA GLU A 255 33.21 35.85 11.68
C GLU A 255 33.83 35.56 10.29
N HIS A 256 33.31 36.15 9.22
CA HIS A 256 33.94 36.07 7.90
C HIS A 256 34.33 37.44 7.35
N ARG A 257 35.36 38.03 7.96
CA ARG A 257 36.26 38.98 7.32
C ARG A 257 37.71 38.74 7.75
N ALA A 258 38.43 37.96 6.94
CA ALA A 258 39.86 38.13 6.63
C ALA A 258 40.18 37.31 5.37
#